data_AF-A0A7V9ZY59-F1
#
_entry.id   AF-A0A7V9ZY59-F1
#
_cell.length_a   1.000
_cell.length_b   1.000
_cell.length_c   1.000
_cell.angle_alpha   90.00
_cell.angle_beta   90.00
_cell.angle_gamma   90.00
#
_symmetry.space_group_name_H-M   'P 1'
#
loop_
_entity.id
_entity.type
_entity.pdbx_description
1 polymer ?
#
loop_
_entity_poly.entity_id
_entity_poly.type
_entity_poly.pdbx_seq_one_letter_code
_entity_poly.pdbx_strand_id
1 'polypeptide(L)'
;MNKTDLTTYLNDHHAGSLSAIEMVDHLIETFEGQALGKFFKDLRAEIETDQHTLEDLIAKIGADESAIKNAGAWVAEKVSRAKIRVSDSADDQMGLLHALEALML
;
A
#
# COMPACT_ATOMS: atom_id res chain seq x y z
N MET A 1 -20.55 -11.51 -9.69
CA MET A 1 -19.30 -11.88 -8.99
C MET A 1 -19.62 -13.00 -8.02
N ASN A 2 -18.91 -14.13 -8.05
CA ASN A 2 -19.13 -15.21 -7.09
C ASN A 2 -18.33 -14.95 -5.78
N LYS A 3 -18.58 -15.73 -4.72
CA LYS A 3 -17.91 -15.53 -3.41
C LYS A 3 -16.38 -15.64 -3.52
N THR A 4 -15.88 -16.58 -4.31
CA THR A 4 -14.44 -16.79 -4.53
C THR A 4 -13.81 -15.60 -5.24
N ASP A 5 -14.42 -15.11 -6.31
CA ASP A 5 -13.95 -13.94 -7.05
C ASP A 5 -13.88 -12.70 -6.14
N LEU A 6 -14.89 -12.52 -5.28
CA LEU A 6 -14.93 -11.42 -4.32
C LEU A 6 -13.85 -11.54 -3.24
N THR A 7 -13.63 -12.75 -2.71
CA THR A 7 -12.54 -13.01 -1.75
C THR A 7 -11.18 -12.70 -2.36
N THR A 8 -10.93 -13.17 -3.59
CA THR A 8 -9.68 -12.88 -4.30
C THR A 8 -9.50 -11.39 -4.51
N TYR A 9 -10.53 -10.70 -5.02
CA TYR A 9 -10.50 -9.26 -5.23
C TYR A 9 -10.17 -8.48 -3.94
N LEU A 10 -10.83 -8.80 -2.83
CA LEU A 10 -10.59 -8.12 -1.56
C LEU A 10 -9.19 -8.40 -0.99
N ASN A 11 -8.70 -9.63 -1.10
CA ASN A 11 -7.34 -9.97 -0.68
C ASN A 11 -6.28 -9.28 -1.54
N ASP A 12 -6.48 -9.22 -2.86
CA ASP A 12 -5.58 -8.52 -3.78
C ASP A 12 -5.56 -7.01 -3.47
N HIS A 13 -6.72 -6.42 -3.19
CA HIS A 13 -6.80 -5.01 -2.85
C HIS A 13 -6.20 -4.70 -1.47
N HIS A 14 -6.39 -5.58 -0.48
CA HIS A 14 -5.73 -5.48 0.83
C HIS A 14 -4.21 -5.55 0.69
N ALA A 15 -3.68 -6.50 -0.10
CA ALA A 15 -2.25 -6.58 -0.41
C ALA A 15 -1.71 -5.32 -1.11
N GLY A 16 -2.50 -4.74 -2.02
CA GLY A 16 -2.19 -3.45 -2.65
C GLY A 16 -2.06 -2.32 -1.63
N SER A 17 -3.01 -2.22 -0.69
CA SER A 17 -3.00 -1.18 0.35
C SER A 17 -1.76 -1.25 1.25
N LEU A 18 -1.27 -2.45 1.59
CA LEU A 18 -0.03 -2.62 2.36
C LEU A 18 1.19 -2.06 1.61
N SER A 19 1.29 -2.35 0.31
CA SER A 19 2.37 -1.83 -0.54
C SER A 19 2.29 -0.30 -0.67
N ALA A 20 1.08 0.24 -0.79
CA ALA A 20 0.83 1.67 -0.88
C ALA A 20 1.24 2.40 0.41
N ILE A 21 0.92 1.85 1.59
CA ILE A 21 1.32 2.43 2.89
C ILE A 21 2.84 2.52 2.99
N GLU A 22 3.57 1.45 2.67
CA GLU A 22 5.04 1.46 2.74
C GLU A 22 5.66 2.50 1.78
N MET A 23 5.11 2.65 0.58
CA MET A 23 5.55 3.66 -0.37
C MET A 23 5.24 5.08 0.11
N VAL A 24 4.04 5.31 0.64
CA VAL A 24 3.64 6.63 1.17
C VAL A 24 4.46 6.99 2.41
N ASP A 25 4.77 6.04 3.29
CA ASP A 25 5.67 6.27 4.44
C ASP A 25 7.06 6.74 3.96
N HIS A 26 7.61 6.11 2.93
CA HIS A 26 8.87 6.56 2.33
C HIS A 26 8.77 7.98 1.72
N LEU A 27 7.66 8.31 1.07
CA LEU A 27 7.43 9.66 0.53
C LEU A 27 7.25 10.70 1.64
N ILE A 28 6.63 10.35 2.77
CA ILE A 28 6.52 11.22 3.96
C ILE A 28 7.91 11.57 4.49
N GLU A 29 8.79 10.57 4.63
CA GLU A 29 10.18 10.77 5.05
C GLU A 29 10.95 11.63 4.04
N THR A 30 10.78 11.35 2.74
CA THR A 30 11.48 12.06 1.65
C THR A 30 11.11 13.55 1.57
N PHE A 31 9.84 13.88 1.83
CA PHE A 31 9.31 15.25 1.75
C PHE A 31 9.08 15.89 3.13
N GLU A 32 9.79 15.45 4.17
CA GLU A 32 9.65 16.01 5.51
C GLU A 32 9.88 17.53 5.53
N GLY A 33 9.02 18.26 6.24
CA GLY A 33 9.06 19.73 6.33
C GLY A 33 8.54 20.47 5.09
N GLN A 34 8.15 19.76 4.02
CA GLN A 34 7.61 20.34 2.79
C GLN A 34 6.08 20.19 2.74
N ALA A 35 5.42 21.02 1.91
CA ALA A 35 3.96 20.94 1.71
C ALA A 35 3.52 19.55 1.19
N LEU A 36 4.34 18.93 0.34
CA LEU A 36 4.06 17.60 -0.20
C LEU A 36 4.11 16.50 0.87
N GLY A 37 4.94 16.65 1.90
CA GLY A 37 4.96 15.74 3.05
C GLY A 37 3.66 15.78 3.86
N LYS A 38 2.99 16.94 3.95
CA LYS A 38 1.64 17.03 4.56
C LYS A 38 0.60 16.30 3.72
N PHE A 39 0.61 16.49 2.40
CA PHE A 39 -0.26 15.76 1.48
C PHE A 39 -0.12 14.24 1.65
N PHE A 40 1.12 13.72 1.67
CA PHE A 40 1.33 12.28 1.84
C PHE A 40 0.90 11.76 3.22
N LYS A 41 1.03 12.55 4.30
CA LYS A 41 0.50 12.18 5.62
C LYS A 41 -1.02 12.04 5.61
N ASP A 42 -1.72 12.95 4.93
CA ASP A 42 -3.17 12.91 4.82
C ASP A 42 -3.61 11.70 3.96
N LEU A 43 -2.95 11.48 2.82
CA LEU A 43 -3.18 10.31 1.97
C LEU A 43 -2.93 8.98 2.69
N ARG A 44 -1.88 8.88 3.51
CA ARG A 44 -1.60 7.70 4.33
C ARG A 44 -2.78 7.36 5.25
N ALA A 45 -3.37 8.37 5.89
CA ALA A 45 -4.48 8.17 6.81
C ALA A 45 -5.77 7.74 6.08
N GLU A 46 -5.98 8.22 4.85
CA GLU A 46 -7.06 7.76 3.99
C GLU A 46 -6.88 6.28 3.62
N ILE A 47 -5.68 5.90 3.14
CA ILE A 47 -5.37 4.51 2.77
C ILE A 47 -5.50 3.56 3.98
N GLU A 48 -5.06 3.98 5.17
CA GLU A 48 -5.19 3.20 6.41
C GLU A 48 -6.66 3.00 6.81
N THR A 49 -7.51 3.99 6.58
CA THR A 49 -8.96 3.87 6.82
C THR A 49 -9.61 2.89 5.84
N ASP A 50 -9.21 2.95 4.57
CA ASP A 50 -9.70 2.02 3.54
C ASP A 50 -9.22 0.59 3.80
N GLN A 51 -7.96 0.41 4.23
CA GLN A 51 -7.41 -0.89 4.61
C GLN A 51 -8.21 -1.55 5.74
N HIS A 52 -8.53 -0.81 6.81
CA HIS A 52 -9.39 -1.33 7.89
C HIS A 52 -10.77 -1.73 7.37
N THR A 53 -11.33 -0.98 6.42
CA THR A 53 -12.60 -1.32 5.78
C THR A 53 -12.48 -2.64 5.01
N LEU A 54 -11.36 -2.89 4.32
CA LEU A 54 -11.11 -4.17 3.63
C LEU A 54 -10.99 -5.34 4.60
N GLU A 55 -10.27 -5.17 5.71
CA GLU A 55 -10.14 -6.18 6.76
C GLU A 55 -11.50 -6.59 7.32
N ASP A 56 -12.35 -5.60 7.62
CA ASP A 56 -13.73 -5.83 8.06
C ASP A 56 -14.57 -6.59 7.03
N LEU A 57 -14.41 -6.28 5.74
CA LEU A 57 -15.12 -6.96 4.66
C LEU A 57 -14.64 -8.41 4.49
N ILE A 58 -13.33 -8.65 4.52
CA ILE A 58 -12.71 -9.98 4.44
C ILE A 58 -13.17 -10.86 5.60
N ALA A 59 -13.20 -10.31 6.83
CA ALA A 59 -13.71 -11.00 8.01
C ALA A 59 -15.20 -11.37 7.85
N LYS A 60 -16.04 -10.45 7.36
CA LYS A 60 -17.49 -10.68 7.17
C LYS A 60 -17.82 -11.77 6.15
N ILE A 61 -17.00 -11.94 5.12
CA ILE A 61 -17.21 -12.99 4.11
C ILE A 61 -16.69 -14.37 4.57
N GLY A 62 -16.04 -14.44 5.74
CA GLY A 62 -15.49 -15.66 6.32
C GLY A 62 -14.19 -16.11 5.64
N ALA A 63 -13.44 -15.17 5.05
CA ALA A 63 -12.08 -15.42 4.64
C ALA A 63 -11.17 -15.35 5.88
N ASP A 64 -10.28 -16.33 6.01
CA ASP A 64 -9.49 -16.58 7.21
C ASP A 64 -8.40 -15.50 7.41
N GLU A 65 -8.17 -15.05 8.65
CA GLU A 65 -7.07 -14.13 9.02
C GLU A 65 -5.71 -14.59 8.48
N SER A 66 -5.52 -15.90 8.33
CA SER A 66 -4.30 -16.47 7.75
C SER A 66 -4.06 -16.03 6.31
N ALA A 67 -5.11 -15.78 5.51
CA ALA A 67 -4.98 -15.25 4.16
C ALA A 67 -4.43 -13.81 4.17
N ILE A 68 -4.94 -12.97 5.09
CA ILE A 68 -4.45 -11.59 5.31
C ILE A 68 -2.97 -11.61 5.74
N LYS A 69 -2.62 -12.45 6.72
CA LYS A 69 -1.23 -12.58 7.21
C LYS A 69 -0.27 -13.05 6.11
N ASN A 70 -0.70 -14.00 5.28
CA ASN A 70 0.11 -14.49 4.17
C ASN A 70 0.30 -13.44 3.07
N ALA A 71 -0.74 -12.67 2.74
CA ALA A 71 -0.64 -11.55 1.82
C ALA A 71 0.34 -10.49 2.33
N GLY A 72 0.26 -10.13 3.61
CA GLY A 72 1.20 -9.20 4.23
C GLY A 72 2.65 -9.70 4.23
N ALA A 73 2.89 -10.98 4.51
CA ALA A 73 4.22 -11.57 4.44
C ALA A 73 4.81 -11.53 3.01
N TRP A 74 3.99 -11.79 1.99
CA TRP A 74 4.40 -11.70 0.59
C TRP A 74 4.73 -10.26 0.15
N VAL A 75 3.90 -9.29 0.53
CA VAL A 75 4.13 -7.86 0.26
C VAL A 75 5.43 -7.39 0.91
N ALA A 76 5.62 -7.68 2.20
CA ALA A 76 6.83 -7.31 2.93
C ALA A 76 8.10 -7.87 2.27
N GLU A 77 8.04 -9.12 1.77
CA GLU A 77 9.14 -9.73 1.03
C GLU A 77 9.42 -9.00 -0.31
N LYS A 78 8.39 -8.51 -0.99
CA LYS A 78 8.52 -7.74 -2.24
C LYS A 78 9.07 -6.35 -2.00
N VAL A 79 8.60 -5.63 -0.99
CA VAL A 79 9.07 -4.28 -0.67
C VAL A 79 10.47 -4.30 -0.10
N SER A 80 10.83 -5.27 0.73
CA SER A 80 12.23 -5.49 1.15
C SER A 80 13.17 -5.60 -0.06
N ARG A 81 12.76 -6.34 -1.11
CA ARG A 81 13.53 -6.42 -2.36
C ARG A 81 13.55 -5.12 -3.16
N ALA A 82 12.47 -4.35 -3.16
CA ALA A 82 12.38 -3.08 -3.88
C ALA A 82 13.20 -1.96 -3.19
N LYS A 83 13.14 -1.87 -1.85
CA LYS A 83 13.90 -0.91 -1.02
C LYS A 83 15.42 -1.10 -1.15
N ILE A 84 15.89 -2.34 -1.34
CA ILE A 84 17.30 -2.64 -1.65
C ILE A 84 17.73 -2.03 -3.01
N ARG A 85 16.80 -1.80 -3.94
CA ARG A 85 17.08 -1.30 -5.30
C ARG A 85 16.94 0.21 -5.46
N VAL A 86 16.15 0.88 -4.61
CA VAL A 86 15.78 2.31 -4.75
C VAL A 86 16.79 3.26 -4.05
N SER A 87 17.90 2.76 -3.52
CA SER A 87 18.91 3.55 -2.79
C SER A 87 19.69 4.59 -3.63
N ASP A 88 19.21 5.03 -4.80
CA ASP A 88 19.92 6.04 -5.59
C ASP A 88 18.96 6.87 -6.46
N SER A 89 18.53 8.03 -5.95
CA SER A 89 18.19 9.28 -6.67
C SER A 89 17.06 10.09 -5.98
N ALA A 90 17.44 10.94 -5.01
CA ALA A 90 16.53 11.87 -4.34
C ALA A 90 16.19 13.14 -5.17
N ASP A 91 16.42 13.14 -6.48
CA ASP A 91 16.31 14.33 -7.33
C ASP A 91 15.56 14.08 -8.66
N ASP A 92 14.64 13.10 -8.68
CA ASP A 92 13.94 12.70 -9.89
C ASP A 92 12.44 12.98 -9.81
N GLN A 93 12.00 14.05 -10.48
CA GLN A 93 10.57 14.36 -10.70
C GLN A 93 9.84 13.20 -11.40
N MET A 94 10.56 12.38 -12.17
CA MET A 94 10.00 11.18 -12.80
C MET A 94 9.74 10.06 -11.77
N GLY A 95 10.60 9.92 -10.76
CA GLY A 95 10.39 9.02 -9.63
C GLY A 95 9.13 9.35 -8.84
N LEU A 96 8.90 10.65 -8.58
CA LEU A 96 7.66 11.11 -7.95
C LEU A 96 6.42 10.82 -8.81
N LEU A 97 6.50 11.05 -10.13
CA LEU A 97 5.40 10.74 -11.05
C LEU A 97 5.06 9.25 -11.02
N HIS A 98 6.05 8.37 -11.15
CA HIS A 98 5.83 6.93 -11.10
C HIS A 98 5.24 6.47 -9.76
N ALA A 99 5.67 7.07 -8.64
CA ALA A 99 5.10 6.77 -7.34
C ALA A 99 3.62 7.18 -7.24
N LEU A 100 3.26 8.36 -7.76
CA LEU A 100 1.87 8.82 -7.81
C LEU A 100 1.01 7.96 -8.76
N GLU A 101 1.55 7.56 -9.91
CA GLU A 101 0.87 6.64 -10.83
C GLU A 101 0.62 5.28 -10.18
N ALA A 102 1.59 4.76 -9.42
CA ALA A 102 1.43 3.51 -8.70
C ALA A 102 0.36 3.56 -7.59
N LEU A 103 0.06 4.74 -7.02
CA LEU A 103 -1.04 4.92 -6.05
C LEU A 103 -2.42 5.03 -6.71
N MET A 104 -2.49 5.27 -8.01
CA MET A 104 -3.75 5.44 -8.75
C MET A 104 -4.26 4.13 -9.39
N LEU A 105 -3.47 3.05 -9.35
CA LEU A 105 -3.76 1.76 -9.96
C LEU A 105 -4.38 0.77 -8.96
#